data_AF-A0AAI8T4E5-F1
#
_entry.id   AF-A0AAI8T4E5-F1
#
_cell.length_a   1.000
_cell.length_b   1.000
_cell.length_c   1.000
_cell.angle_alpha   90.00
_cell.angle_beta   90.00
_cell.angle_gamma   90.00
#
_symmetry.space_group_name_H-M   'P 1'
#
loop_
_entity.id
_entity.type
_entity.pdbx_description
1 polymer ?
#
loop_
_entity_poly.entity_id
_entity_poly.type
_entity_poly.pdbx_seq_one_letter_code
_entity_poly.pdbx_strand_id
1 'polypeptide(L)'
;MVGPDIVAGLGQRFSSGRSVPGARPAHFITLYDAETDKDLDEIVATASAPRTLWVGTGGLAAALARHVGTPHMPVPALPVPFLGLVGTNHEVTMAQVACFSASHADAHIVVERDIDKAKRDLAKRIKRGAPSVVTVAASGDRQMVADHISKVFASLLDGLPMPGTLLVTGGETLRSVCSSLGVVELTVESEIEPGLPISRIEAGVFKGLATISKSGAFGDSALFCRLATPAHR
;
A
#
# COMPACT_ATOMS: atom_id res chain seq x y z
N MET A 1 -25.00 6.12 10.36
CA MET A 1 -25.10 6.61 8.97
C MET A 1 -24.01 7.65 8.78
N VAL A 2 -22.94 7.32 8.06
CA VAL A 2 -21.80 8.23 7.89
C VAL A 2 -22.04 9.06 6.63
N GLY A 3 -22.34 10.35 6.81
CA GLY A 3 -22.45 11.33 5.73
C GLY A 3 -23.88 11.66 5.28
N PRO A 4 -24.03 12.71 4.44
CA PRO A 4 -25.30 13.14 3.86
C PRO A 4 -25.88 12.07 2.93
N ASP A 5 -27.19 12.13 2.67
CA ASP A 5 -27.86 11.19 1.77
C ASP A 5 -27.36 11.36 0.32
N ILE A 6 -26.37 10.52 -0.04
CA ILE A 6 -25.69 10.55 -1.34
C ILE A 6 -26.70 10.42 -2.50
N VAL A 7 -27.74 9.61 -2.33
CA VAL A 7 -28.76 9.43 -3.37
C VAL A 7 -29.59 10.69 -3.54
N ALA A 8 -29.98 11.35 -2.45
CA ALA A 8 -30.69 12.62 -2.54
C ALA A 8 -29.84 13.71 -3.20
N GLY A 9 -28.53 13.75 -2.91
CA GLY A 9 -27.60 14.69 -3.52
C GLY A 9 -27.42 14.47 -5.03
N LEU A 10 -27.18 13.23 -5.45
CA LEU A 10 -27.01 12.88 -6.88
C LEU A 10 -28.33 13.02 -7.65
N GLY A 11 -29.46 12.73 -7.00
CA GLY A 11 -30.81 12.81 -7.54
C GLY A 11 -31.23 14.21 -7.99
N GLN A 12 -30.55 15.26 -7.52
CA GLN A 12 -30.80 16.64 -7.97
C GLN A 12 -30.41 16.86 -9.43
N ARG A 13 -29.48 16.06 -9.97
CA ARG A 13 -28.91 16.26 -11.31
C ARG A 13 -29.02 15.03 -12.21
N PHE A 14 -29.09 13.84 -11.64
CA PHE A 14 -29.07 12.58 -12.39
C PHE A 14 -30.16 11.63 -11.88
N SER A 15 -30.62 10.71 -12.73
CA SER A 15 -31.48 9.62 -12.28
C SER A 15 -30.68 8.70 -11.36
N SER A 16 -30.99 8.70 -10.06
CA SER A 16 -30.28 7.91 -9.06
C SER A 16 -31.25 7.17 -8.14
N GLY A 17 -30.88 5.97 -7.73
CA GLY A 17 -31.66 5.18 -6.76
C GLY A 17 -30.79 4.32 -5.86
N ARG A 18 -31.34 3.93 -4.71
CA ARG A 18 -30.80 2.82 -3.91
C ARG A 18 -31.33 1.49 -4.45
N SER A 19 -30.49 0.47 -4.43
CA SER A 19 -30.87 -0.92 -4.69
C SER A 19 -30.21 -1.83 -3.66
N VAL A 20 -30.62 -3.09 -3.62
CA VAL A 20 -30.11 -4.11 -2.70
C VAL A 20 -29.29 -5.15 -3.49
N PRO A 21 -28.32 -5.82 -2.85
CA PRO A 21 -27.62 -6.95 -3.47
C PRO A 21 -28.60 -7.94 -4.13
N GLY A 22 -28.28 -8.38 -5.35
CA GLY A 22 -29.14 -9.29 -6.12
C GLY A 22 -30.32 -8.64 -6.85
N ALA A 23 -30.61 -7.36 -6.64
CA ALA A 23 -31.62 -6.63 -7.41
C ALA A 23 -31.04 -5.95 -8.66
N ARG A 24 -31.92 -5.59 -9.60
CA ARG A 24 -31.52 -4.86 -10.82
C ARG A 24 -31.06 -3.44 -10.47
N PRO A 25 -30.07 -2.90 -11.22
CA PRO A 25 -29.66 -1.51 -11.06
C PRO A 25 -30.77 -0.54 -11.50
N ALA A 26 -30.76 0.65 -10.91
CA ALA A 26 -31.51 1.82 -11.38
C ALA A 26 -30.95 2.33 -12.72
N HIS A 27 -31.67 3.26 -13.37
CA HIS A 27 -31.43 3.62 -14.77
C HIS A 27 -30.06 4.28 -15.05
N PHE A 28 -29.52 5.11 -14.15
CA PHE A 28 -28.25 5.81 -14.41
C PHE A 28 -27.24 5.68 -13.28
N ILE A 29 -27.55 6.13 -12.06
CA ILE A 29 -26.72 5.89 -10.88
C ILE A 29 -27.45 4.95 -9.93
N THR A 30 -26.79 3.87 -9.52
CA THR A 30 -27.30 2.97 -8.48
C THR A 30 -26.34 2.96 -7.31
N LEU A 31 -26.85 3.25 -6.12
CA LEU A 31 -26.13 3.01 -4.87
C LEU A 31 -26.58 1.68 -4.29
N TYR A 32 -25.62 0.87 -3.84
CA TYR A 32 -25.89 -0.36 -3.10
C TYR A 32 -25.31 -0.25 -1.70
N ASP A 33 -26.07 -0.73 -0.73
CA ASP A 33 -25.52 -1.04 0.60
C ASP A 33 -24.96 -2.47 0.56
N ALA A 34 -23.81 -2.68 1.19
CA ALA A 34 -23.14 -3.98 1.28
C ALA A 34 -22.46 -4.10 2.65
N GLU A 35 -22.72 -5.20 3.36
CA GLU A 35 -22.14 -5.48 4.67
C GLU A 35 -21.11 -6.62 4.59
N THR A 36 -21.20 -7.45 3.56
CA THR A 36 -20.39 -8.66 3.39
C THR A 36 -19.79 -8.76 1.98
N ASP A 37 -18.75 -9.58 1.83
CA ASP A 37 -18.18 -9.89 0.52
C ASP A 37 -19.21 -10.55 -0.42
N LYS A 38 -20.15 -11.31 0.14
CA LYS A 38 -21.25 -11.92 -0.61
C LYS A 38 -22.19 -10.87 -1.21
N ASP A 39 -22.48 -9.81 -0.47
CA ASP A 39 -23.30 -8.70 -0.99
C ASP A 39 -22.62 -8.06 -2.21
N LEU A 40 -21.30 -7.85 -2.14
CA LEU A 40 -20.52 -7.32 -3.26
C LEU A 40 -20.53 -8.26 -4.47
N ASP A 41 -20.43 -9.58 -4.25
CA ASP A 41 -20.52 -10.58 -5.31
C ASP A 41 -21.88 -10.56 -6.00
N GLU A 42 -22.96 -10.45 -5.22
CA GLU A 42 -24.33 -10.36 -5.74
C GLU A 42 -24.57 -9.05 -6.51
N ILE A 43 -24.02 -7.92 -6.04
CA ILE A 43 -24.07 -6.63 -6.75
C ILE A 43 -23.34 -6.72 -8.10
N VAL A 44 -22.14 -7.29 -8.12
CA VAL A 44 -21.36 -7.44 -9.35
C VAL A 44 -22.08 -8.34 -10.34
N ALA A 45 -22.69 -9.43 -9.88
CA ALA A 45 -23.40 -10.39 -10.72
C ALA A 45 -24.65 -9.80 -11.42
N THR A 46 -25.30 -8.78 -10.86
CA THR A 46 -26.53 -8.20 -11.43
C THR A 46 -26.29 -6.99 -12.34
N ALA A 47 -25.15 -6.32 -12.22
CA ALA A 47 -24.85 -5.10 -12.97
C ALA A 47 -23.90 -5.30 -14.18
N SER A 48 -23.75 -6.55 -14.65
CA SER A 48 -22.93 -6.97 -15.80
C SER A 48 -23.45 -6.48 -17.17
N ALA A 49 -23.65 -5.18 -17.31
CA ALA A 49 -23.86 -4.52 -18.59
C ALA A 49 -22.50 -4.00 -19.13
N PRO A 50 -22.24 -4.09 -20.46
CA PRO A 50 -20.97 -3.69 -21.07
C PRO A 50 -20.64 -2.19 -21.00
N ARG A 51 -21.40 -1.39 -20.24
CA ARG A 51 -21.25 0.06 -20.07
C ARG A 51 -21.35 0.53 -18.62
N THR A 52 -21.23 -0.38 -17.65
CA THR A 52 -21.27 -0.03 -16.23
C THR A 52 -19.94 0.58 -15.80
N LEU A 53 -19.97 1.82 -15.28
CA LEU A 53 -18.84 2.40 -14.55
C LEU A 53 -18.94 2.01 -13.08
N TRP A 54 -18.03 1.16 -12.64
CA TRP A 54 -17.94 0.74 -11.23
C TRP A 54 -17.22 1.80 -10.40
N VAL A 55 -17.80 2.17 -9.26
CA VAL A 55 -17.22 3.13 -8.32
C VAL A 55 -17.25 2.52 -6.93
N GLY A 56 -16.07 2.29 -6.35
CA GLY A 56 -15.94 1.66 -5.03
C GLY A 56 -14.49 1.55 -4.58
N THR A 57 -14.29 0.93 -3.43
CA THR A 57 -12.95 0.67 -2.85
C THR A 57 -12.47 -0.74 -3.21
N GLY A 58 -11.41 -1.22 -2.54
CA GLY A 58 -10.81 -2.54 -2.77
C GLY A 58 -11.78 -3.71 -2.65
N GLY A 59 -12.82 -3.62 -1.80
CA GLY A 59 -13.82 -4.69 -1.69
C GLY A 59 -14.58 -4.93 -2.99
N LEU A 60 -15.04 -3.85 -3.65
CA LEU A 60 -15.71 -3.95 -4.95
C LEU A 60 -14.76 -4.45 -6.04
N ALA A 61 -13.50 -3.98 -6.01
CA ALA A 61 -12.48 -4.47 -6.95
C ALA A 61 -12.23 -5.97 -6.79
N ALA A 62 -12.21 -6.49 -5.55
CA ALA A 62 -12.07 -7.91 -5.26
C ALA A 62 -13.28 -8.73 -5.77
N ALA A 63 -14.51 -8.24 -5.57
CA ALA A 63 -15.71 -8.87 -6.11
C ALA A 63 -15.71 -8.91 -7.65
N LEU A 64 -15.27 -7.82 -8.30
CA LEU A 64 -15.07 -7.80 -9.76
C LEU A 64 -14.04 -8.83 -10.22
N ALA A 65 -12.89 -8.92 -9.53
CA ALA A 65 -11.86 -9.90 -9.83
C ALA A 65 -12.35 -11.35 -9.69
N ARG A 66 -13.15 -11.64 -8.64
CA ARG A 66 -13.80 -12.95 -8.48
C ARG A 66 -14.80 -13.23 -9.60
N HIS A 67 -15.61 -12.25 -9.98
CA HIS A 67 -16.62 -12.40 -11.03
C HIS A 67 -16.04 -12.72 -12.40
N VAL A 68 -14.92 -12.09 -12.76
CA VAL A 68 -14.23 -12.37 -14.04
C VAL A 68 -13.34 -13.62 -14.00
N GLY A 69 -13.23 -14.28 -12.83
CA GLY A 69 -12.45 -15.50 -12.66
C GLY A 69 -10.93 -15.27 -12.70
N THR A 70 -10.45 -14.13 -12.21
CA THR A 70 -9.00 -13.85 -12.13
C THR A 70 -8.33 -14.90 -11.23
N PRO A 71 -7.30 -15.61 -11.71
CA PRO A 71 -6.61 -16.62 -10.92
C PRO A 71 -5.86 -15.97 -9.76
N HIS A 72 -5.85 -16.64 -8.60
CA HIS A 72 -4.99 -16.24 -7.49
C HIS A 72 -3.53 -16.60 -7.81
N MET A 73 -2.65 -15.60 -7.74
CA MET A 73 -1.22 -15.80 -7.98
C MET A 73 -0.51 -16.06 -6.65
N PRO A 74 0.35 -17.09 -6.55
CA PRO A 74 1.10 -17.36 -5.33
C PRO A 74 2.01 -16.18 -5.00
N VAL A 75 2.19 -15.91 -3.70
CA VAL A 75 3.10 -14.87 -3.24
C VAL A 75 4.55 -15.30 -3.53
N PRO A 76 5.35 -14.51 -4.27
CA PRO A 76 6.73 -14.85 -4.53
C PRO A 76 7.57 -14.77 -3.25
N ALA A 77 8.64 -15.55 -3.18
CA ALA A 77 9.62 -15.43 -2.10
C ALA A 77 10.24 -14.03 -2.10
N LEU A 78 10.27 -13.39 -0.93
CA LEU A 78 10.79 -12.03 -0.77
C LEU A 78 12.34 -12.05 -0.73
N PRO A 79 13.03 -11.40 -1.69
CA PRO A 79 14.48 -11.34 -1.64
C PRO A 79 14.98 -10.46 -0.48
N VAL A 80 16.07 -10.87 0.15
CA VAL A 80 16.75 -10.09 1.20
C VAL A 80 17.77 -9.12 0.60
N PRO A 81 18.08 -8.00 1.27
CA PRO A 81 17.51 -7.53 2.53
C PRO A 81 16.17 -6.80 2.36
N PHE A 82 15.33 -6.90 3.39
CA PHE A 82 14.11 -6.11 3.53
C PHE A 82 14.41 -4.66 3.95
N LEU A 83 13.82 -3.69 3.26
CA LEU A 83 13.85 -2.27 3.62
C LEU A 83 12.42 -1.74 3.75
N GLY A 84 12.01 -1.31 4.94
CA GLY A 84 10.75 -0.58 5.16
C GLY A 84 10.96 0.93 5.21
N LEU A 85 10.28 1.70 4.38
CA LEU A 85 10.18 3.15 4.46
C LEU A 85 8.81 3.54 5.02
N VAL A 86 8.82 4.10 6.23
CA VAL A 86 7.61 4.37 6.99
C VAL A 86 7.25 5.85 6.91
N GLY A 87 6.24 6.18 6.12
CA GLY A 87 5.79 7.56 5.89
C GLY A 87 4.53 7.97 6.64
N THR A 88 4.06 7.16 7.58
CA THR A 88 2.84 7.37 8.36
C THR A 88 3.09 7.25 9.85
N ASN A 89 2.37 8.02 10.68
CA ASN A 89 2.39 7.89 12.15
C ASN A 89 1.29 6.98 12.70
N HIS A 90 0.54 6.30 11.81
CA HIS A 90 -0.61 5.51 12.21
C HIS A 90 -0.23 4.46 13.27
N GLU A 91 -1.03 4.32 14.33
CA GLU A 91 -0.71 3.50 15.50
C GLU A 91 -0.37 2.04 15.15
N VAL A 92 -1.12 1.42 14.23
CA VAL A 92 -0.84 0.07 13.72
C VAL A 92 0.57 -0.04 13.13
N THR A 93 0.96 0.92 12.28
CA THR A 93 2.30 0.91 11.69
C THR A 93 3.39 1.18 12.75
N MET A 94 3.10 2.01 13.75
CA MET A 94 4.05 2.24 14.86
C MET A 94 4.22 1.02 15.76
N ALA A 95 3.15 0.24 15.99
CA ALA A 95 3.26 -1.05 16.66
C ALA A 95 4.08 -2.07 15.85
N GLN A 96 3.95 -2.07 14.52
CA GLN A 96 4.77 -2.89 13.62
C GLN A 96 6.26 -2.52 13.68
N VAL A 97 6.58 -1.22 13.68
CA VAL A 97 7.95 -0.73 13.86
C VAL A 97 8.50 -1.16 15.22
N ALA A 98 7.74 -0.98 16.30
CA ALA A 98 8.16 -1.36 17.65
C ALA A 98 8.45 -2.86 17.77
N CYS A 99 7.57 -3.71 17.22
CA CYS A 99 7.76 -5.16 17.19
C CYS A 99 9.02 -5.55 16.40
N PHE A 100 9.23 -4.92 15.24
CA PHE A 100 10.42 -5.13 14.41
C PHE A 100 11.70 -4.75 15.14
N SER A 101 11.74 -3.57 15.78
CA SER A 101 12.89 -3.07 16.53
C SER A 101 13.24 -3.94 17.74
N ALA A 102 12.24 -4.52 18.41
CA ALA A 102 12.47 -5.44 19.52
C ALA A 102 13.17 -6.74 19.10
N SER A 103 12.97 -7.17 17.85
CA SER A 103 13.52 -8.43 17.33
C SER A 103 14.79 -8.24 16.48
N HIS A 104 15.10 -7.01 16.07
CA HIS A 104 16.22 -6.70 15.18
C HIS A 104 17.04 -5.52 15.71
N ALA A 105 18.12 -5.85 16.44
CA ALA A 105 19.03 -4.84 16.99
C ALA A 105 19.57 -3.90 15.90
N ASP A 106 19.55 -2.60 16.20
CA ASP A 106 20.01 -1.50 15.35
C ASP A 106 19.36 -1.45 13.95
N ALA A 107 18.20 -2.08 13.77
CA ALA A 107 17.52 -2.19 12.47
C ALA A 107 16.52 -1.06 12.20
N HIS A 108 16.10 -0.33 13.23
CA HIS A 108 15.24 0.84 13.08
C HIS A 108 16.09 2.11 13.06
N ILE A 109 16.11 2.76 11.90
CA ILE A 109 16.85 4.00 11.66
C ILE A 109 15.84 5.16 11.69
N VAL A 110 16.02 6.08 12.64
CA VAL A 110 15.25 7.32 12.70
C VAL A 110 16.07 8.43 12.04
N VAL A 111 15.56 9.01 10.97
CA VAL A 111 16.19 10.15 10.31
C VAL A 111 15.67 11.44 10.92
N GLU A 112 16.54 12.18 11.60
CA GLU A 112 16.22 13.48 12.19
C GLU A 112 16.79 14.63 11.35
N ARG A 113 18.14 14.75 11.31
CA ARG A 113 18.83 15.84 10.59
C ARG A 113 19.94 15.35 9.67
N ASP A 114 20.70 14.34 10.10
CA ASP A 114 21.85 13.82 9.36
C ASP A 114 21.44 12.68 8.42
N ILE A 115 20.90 13.05 7.25
CA ILE A 115 20.47 12.11 6.22
C ILE A 115 21.66 11.31 5.69
N ASP A 116 22.84 11.93 5.57
CA ASP A 116 24.04 11.28 5.04
C ASP A 116 24.54 10.16 5.97
N LYS A 117 24.49 10.36 7.28
CA LYS A 117 24.79 9.30 8.25
C LYS A 117 23.77 8.16 8.13
N ALA A 118 22.48 8.47 8.12
CA ALA A 118 21.43 7.47 7.98
C ALA A 118 21.61 6.64 6.69
N LYS A 119 21.93 7.30 5.59
CA LYS A 119 22.25 6.69 4.29
C LYS A 119 23.46 5.78 4.35
N ARG A 120 24.57 6.22 4.96
CA ARG A 120 25.77 5.39 5.14
C ARG A 120 25.49 4.15 5.98
N ASP A 121 24.75 4.29 7.06
CA ASP A 121 24.42 3.19 7.96
C ASP A 121 23.46 2.20 7.29
N LEU A 122 22.44 2.70 6.59
CA LEU A 122 21.53 1.89 5.80
C LEU A 122 22.27 1.13 4.68
N ALA A 123 23.16 1.79 3.95
CA ALA A 123 23.95 1.16 2.90
C ALA A 123 24.84 0.02 3.44
N LYS A 124 25.44 0.20 4.64
CA LYS A 124 26.21 -0.88 5.30
C LYS A 124 25.33 -2.06 5.66
N ARG A 125 24.12 -1.81 6.17
CA ARG A 125 23.15 -2.87 6.53
C ARG A 125 22.67 -3.64 5.29
N ILE A 126 22.34 -2.94 4.21
CA ILE A 126 21.93 -3.57 2.94
C ILE A 126 23.04 -4.48 2.42
N LYS A 127 24.29 -4.01 2.40
CA LYS A 127 25.44 -4.83 1.96
C LYS A 127 25.67 -6.09 2.81
N ARG A 128 25.24 -6.08 4.07
CA ARG A 128 25.31 -7.23 4.99
C ARG A 128 24.10 -8.16 4.89
N GLY A 129 23.12 -7.85 4.04
CA GLY A 129 21.85 -8.56 3.98
C GLY A 129 20.96 -8.36 5.20
N ALA A 130 21.21 -7.32 6.01
CA ALA A 130 20.46 -7.07 7.23
C ALA A 130 19.16 -6.29 6.96
N PRO A 131 18.01 -6.71 7.51
CA PRO A 131 16.76 -5.97 7.34
C PRO A 131 16.82 -4.62 8.06
N SER A 132 16.12 -3.64 7.53
CA SER A 132 16.07 -2.28 8.09
C SER A 132 14.70 -1.65 7.93
N VAL A 133 14.28 -0.85 8.89
CA VAL A 133 13.09 0.00 8.82
C VAL A 133 13.51 1.44 9.09
N VAL A 134 13.05 2.37 8.26
CA VAL A 134 13.40 3.79 8.32
C VAL A 134 12.16 4.62 8.56
N THR A 135 12.20 5.45 9.60
CA THR A 135 11.18 6.48 9.89
C THR A 135 11.85 7.85 9.85
N VAL A 136 11.08 8.90 9.60
CA VAL A 136 11.55 10.29 9.67
C VAL A 136 10.94 10.96 10.89
N ALA A 137 11.76 11.58 11.73
CA ALA A 137 11.27 12.37 12.84
C ALA A 137 10.73 13.70 12.31
N ALA A 138 9.42 13.88 12.37
CA ALA A 138 8.75 15.08 11.88
C ALA A 138 7.57 15.44 12.76
N SER A 139 7.36 16.74 12.98
CA SER A 139 6.26 17.28 13.77
C SER A 139 5.73 18.56 13.13
N GLY A 140 4.43 18.79 13.19
CA GLY A 140 3.80 20.00 12.67
C GLY A 140 2.60 19.67 11.78
N ASP A 141 2.32 20.56 10.83
CA ASP A 141 1.24 20.37 9.87
C ASP A 141 1.42 19.11 9.02
N ARG A 142 0.31 18.43 8.73
CA ARG A 142 0.31 17.14 8.01
C ARG A 142 0.96 17.24 6.63
N GLN A 143 0.69 18.30 5.88
CA GLN A 143 1.24 18.46 4.53
C GLN A 143 2.74 18.75 4.59
N MET A 144 3.16 19.66 5.48
CA MET A 144 4.58 19.96 5.68
C MET A 144 5.38 18.71 6.11
N VAL A 145 4.79 17.90 6.99
CA VAL A 145 5.38 16.62 7.43
C VAL A 145 5.49 15.64 6.25
N ALA A 146 4.44 15.46 5.46
CA ALA A 146 4.46 14.57 4.30
C ALA A 146 5.51 14.99 3.25
N ASP A 147 5.62 16.30 2.99
CA ASP A 147 6.60 16.86 2.06
C ASP A 147 8.04 16.69 2.59
N HIS A 148 8.25 16.85 3.90
CA HIS A 148 9.54 16.63 4.53
C HIS A 148 9.96 15.15 4.46
N ILE A 149 9.06 14.23 4.83
CA ILE A 149 9.27 12.78 4.71
C ILE A 149 9.66 12.41 3.28
N SER A 150 8.92 12.95 2.30
CA SER A 150 9.16 12.72 0.88
C SER A 150 10.56 13.15 0.43
N LYS A 151 11.01 14.34 0.86
CA LYS A 151 12.37 14.84 0.57
C LYS A 151 13.46 14.01 1.23
N VAL A 152 13.25 13.61 2.48
CA VAL A 152 14.20 12.78 3.23
C VAL A 152 14.37 11.42 2.56
N PHE A 153 13.28 10.74 2.19
CA PHE A 153 13.38 9.46 1.51
C PHE A 153 13.98 9.57 0.11
N ALA A 154 13.69 10.64 -0.66
CA ALA A 154 14.34 10.87 -1.93
C ALA A 154 15.87 10.99 -1.79
N SER A 155 16.33 11.79 -0.81
CA SER A 155 17.76 11.96 -0.54
C SER A 155 18.44 10.69 0.00
N LEU A 156 17.71 9.91 0.81
CA LEU A 156 18.17 8.63 1.33
C LEU A 156 18.37 7.60 0.22
N LEU A 157 17.45 7.54 -0.74
CA LEU A 157 17.43 6.56 -1.83
C LEU A 157 18.43 6.86 -2.95
N ASP A 158 18.72 8.14 -3.20
CA ASP A 158 19.69 8.56 -4.21
C ASP A 158 21.05 7.85 -4.00
N GLY A 159 21.54 7.04 -4.94
CA GLY A 159 22.81 6.32 -4.77
C GLY A 159 22.85 5.26 -3.65
N LEU A 160 21.72 4.89 -3.04
CA LEU A 160 21.64 3.77 -2.10
C LEU A 160 21.76 2.44 -2.86
N PRO A 161 22.48 1.42 -2.33
CA PRO A 161 22.43 0.08 -2.90
C PRO A 161 21.00 -0.44 -2.92
N MET A 162 20.59 -1.07 -4.03
CA MET A 162 19.25 -1.63 -4.16
C MET A 162 19.02 -2.72 -3.09
N PRO A 163 17.95 -2.64 -2.28
CA PRO A 163 17.58 -3.71 -1.35
C PRO A 163 17.03 -4.93 -2.12
N GLY A 164 16.76 -6.03 -1.41
CA GLY A 164 16.09 -7.18 -2.03
C GLY A 164 14.58 -6.99 -2.12
N THR A 165 14.00 -6.37 -1.09
CA THR A 165 12.57 -6.03 -1.01
C THR A 165 12.40 -4.65 -0.39
N LEU A 166 11.50 -3.85 -0.94
CA LEU A 166 11.12 -2.54 -0.43
C LEU A 166 9.68 -2.57 0.05
N LEU A 167 9.41 -2.17 1.29
CA LEU A 167 8.08 -1.84 1.77
C LEU A 167 7.97 -0.32 1.87
N VAL A 168 6.88 0.26 1.37
CA VAL A 168 6.57 1.68 1.60
C VAL A 168 5.19 1.80 2.24
N THR A 169 5.09 2.55 3.34
CA THR A 169 3.81 2.83 3.99
C THR A 169 3.29 4.22 3.65
N GLY A 170 2.03 4.28 3.22
CA GLY A 170 1.36 5.51 2.78
C GLY A 170 1.44 5.74 1.27
N GLY A 171 0.31 6.15 0.66
CA GLY A 171 0.21 6.34 -0.79
C GLY A 171 1.02 7.54 -1.30
N GLU A 172 1.01 8.66 -0.56
CA GLU A 172 1.82 9.84 -0.88
C GLU A 172 3.32 9.52 -0.82
N THR A 173 3.74 8.78 0.20
CA THR A 173 5.11 8.32 0.37
C THR A 173 5.54 7.38 -0.76
N LEU A 174 4.70 6.38 -1.11
CA LEU A 174 4.96 5.49 -2.24
C LEU A 174 5.12 6.28 -3.54
N ARG A 175 4.23 7.24 -3.80
CA ARG A 175 4.30 8.09 -5.00
C ARG A 175 5.59 8.89 -5.04
N SER A 176 6.00 9.51 -3.93
CA SER A 176 7.26 10.26 -3.86
C SER A 176 8.48 9.36 -4.10
N VAL A 177 8.51 8.19 -3.46
CA VAL A 177 9.57 7.18 -3.64
C VAL A 177 9.64 6.70 -5.09
N CYS A 178 8.50 6.46 -5.73
CA CYS A 178 8.46 6.09 -7.15
C CYS A 178 9.04 7.20 -8.03
N SER A 179 8.61 8.45 -7.81
CA SER A 179 9.13 9.61 -8.55
C SER A 179 10.64 9.79 -8.36
N SER A 180 11.17 9.65 -7.14
CA SER A 180 12.60 9.84 -6.88
C SER A 180 13.46 8.74 -7.49
N LEU A 181 12.92 7.52 -7.59
CA LEU A 181 13.59 6.38 -8.22
C LEU A 181 13.43 6.35 -9.76
N GLY A 182 12.64 7.26 -10.34
CA GLY A 182 12.32 7.27 -11.77
C GLY A 182 11.38 6.14 -12.20
N VAL A 183 10.54 5.66 -11.29
CA VAL A 183 9.55 4.62 -11.53
C VAL A 183 8.32 5.22 -12.21
N VAL A 184 7.93 4.66 -13.34
CA VAL A 184 6.71 5.07 -14.07
C VAL A 184 5.58 4.04 -13.93
N GLU A 185 5.91 2.80 -13.55
CA GLU A 185 4.98 1.68 -13.52
C GLU A 185 5.37 0.66 -12.44
N LEU A 186 4.34 0.12 -11.79
CA LEU A 186 4.42 -1.00 -10.86
C LEU A 186 3.53 -2.13 -11.39
N THR A 187 4.13 -3.27 -11.72
CA THR A 187 3.38 -4.47 -12.12
C THR A 187 2.99 -5.24 -10.87
N VAL A 188 1.70 -5.36 -10.56
CA VAL A 188 1.23 -6.16 -9.41
C VAL A 188 1.43 -7.64 -9.71
N GLU A 189 2.19 -8.34 -8.86
CA GLU A 189 2.49 -9.77 -9.02
C GLU A 189 1.53 -10.64 -8.21
N SER A 190 1.21 -10.22 -6.98
CA SER A 190 0.35 -10.97 -6.05
C SER A 190 -0.08 -10.06 -4.89
N GLU A 191 -0.89 -10.60 -3.98
CA GLU A 191 -1.32 -9.97 -2.73
C GLU A 191 -0.86 -10.85 -1.55
N ILE A 192 -0.05 -10.29 -0.65
CA ILE A 192 0.53 -11.02 0.48
C ILE A 192 -0.57 -11.36 1.50
N GLU A 193 -1.33 -10.33 1.86
CA GLU A 193 -2.50 -10.34 2.75
C GLU A 193 -3.45 -9.24 2.22
N PRO A 194 -4.76 -9.27 2.55
CA PRO A 194 -5.71 -8.27 2.06
C PRO A 194 -5.23 -6.82 2.26
N GLY A 195 -5.09 -6.07 1.16
CA GLY A 195 -4.59 -4.70 1.12
C GLY A 195 -3.07 -4.54 1.11
N LEU A 196 -2.30 -5.62 0.93
CA LEU A 196 -0.84 -5.62 0.83
C LEU A 196 -0.37 -6.24 -0.51
N PRO A 197 -0.48 -5.50 -1.63
CA PRO A 197 0.04 -5.95 -2.90
C PRO A 197 1.57 -5.98 -2.88
N ILE A 198 2.13 -6.99 -3.54
CA ILE A 198 3.53 -7.01 -3.97
C ILE A 198 3.58 -6.71 -5.46
N SER A 199 4.45 -5.78 -5.84
CA SER A 199 4.62 -5.32 -7.21
C SER A 199 6.08 -5.32 -7.62
N ARG A 200 6.33 -5.35 -8.93
CA ARG A 200 7.65 -5.21 -9.53
C ARG A 200 7.82 -3.79 -10.08
N ILE A 201 8.96 -3.17 -9.80
CA ILE A 201 9.36 -1.92 -10.45
C ILE A 201 9.85 -2.22 -11.88
N GLU A 202 9.24 -1.60 -12.89
CA GLU A 202 9.57 -1.88 -14.30
C GLU A 202 10.64 -0.94 -14.90
N ALA A 203 10.90 0.20 -14.26
CA ALA A 203 11.80 1.24 -14.75
C ALA A 203 12.50 2.00 -13.62
N GLY A 204 13.53 2.76 -13.97
CA GLY A 204 14.27 3.59 -13.02
C GLY A 204 15.45 2.88 -12.36
N VAL A 205 15.99 3.51 -11.32
CA VAL A 205 17.24 3.10 -10.66
C VAL A 205 17.12 1.70 -10.05
N PHE A 206 15.94 1.36 -9.53
CA PHE A 206 15.65 0.08 -8.87
C PHE A 206 14.77 -0.83 -9.73
N LYS A 207 14.93 -0.81 -11.05
CA LYS A 207 14.26 -1.76 -11.95
C LYS A 207 14.45 -3.20 -11.48
N GLY A 208 13.34 -3.94 -11.39
CA GLY A 208 13.28 -5.32 -10.93
C GLY A 208 13.09 -5.49 -9.42
N LEU A 209 13.06 -4.40 -8.64
CA LEU A 209 12.87 -4.47 -7.19
C LEU A 209 11.44 -4.89 -6.83
N ALA A 210 11.33 -5.89 -5.94
CA ALA A 210 10.08 -6.25 -5.30
C ALA A 210 9.66 -5.14 -4.33
N THR A 211 8.47 -4.58 -4.55
CA THR A 211 7.95 -3.44 -3.81
C THR A 211 6.58 -3.77 -3.23
N ILE A 212 6.46 -3.67 -1.91
CA ILE A 212 5.22 -3.83 -1.17
C ILE A 212 4.71 -2.43 -0.83
N SER A 213 3.43 -2.18 -1.09
CA SER A 213 2.78 -0.95 -0.64
C SER A 213 1.75 -1.28 0.43
N LYS A 214 1.68 -0.45 1.47
CA LYS A 214 0.78 -0.69 2.60
C LYS A 214 0.15 0.62 3.07
N SER A 215 -1.14 0.62 3.33
CA SER A 215 -1.78 1.72 4.07
C SER A 215 -1.44 1.64 5.57
N GLY A 216 -1.46 2.79 6.27
CA GLY A 216 -1.01 2.86 7.67
C GLY A 216 -1.76 1.94 8.64
N ALA A 217 -3.03 1.65 8.36
CA ALA A 217 -3.91 0.87 9.24
C ALA A 217 -3.86 -0.66 9.03
N PHE A 218 -3.08 -1.16 8.07
CA PHE A 218 -3.17 -2.55 7.62
C PHE A 218 -2.11 -3.47 8.26
N GLY A 219 -2.46 -4.75 8.39
CA GLY A 219 -1.62 -5.82 8.92
C GLY A 219 -1.54 -5.84 10.45
N ASP A 220 -1.21 -7.00 11.01
CA ASP A 220 -0.98 -7.15 12.45
C ASP A 220 0.38 -6.58 12.90
N SER A 221 0.66 -6.62 14.21
CA SER A 221 1.89 -6.07 14.79
C SER A 221 3.17 -6.82 14.39
N ALA A 222 3.08 -8.09 14.00
CA ALA A 222 4.24 -8.92 13.64
C ALA A 222 4.57 -8.87 12.13
N LEU A 223 3.76 -8.18 11.33
CA LEU A 223 3.90 -8.11 9.87
C LEU A 223 5.35 -7.78 9.43
N PHE A 224 5.97 -6.75 9.99
CA PHE A 224 7.32 -6.34 9.57
C PHE A 224 8.37 -7.39 9.89
N CYS A 225 8.23 -8.12 11.00
CA CYS A 225 9.09 -9.26 11.32
C CYS A 225 8.90 -10.40 10.32
N ARG A 226 7.65 -10.70 9.93
CA ARG A 226 7.38 -11.73 8.92
C ARG A 226 8.00 -11.38 7.57
N LEU A 227 7.80 -10.14 7.10
CA LEU A 227 8.34 -9.68 5.81
C LEU A 227 9.88 -9.60 5.80
N ALA A 228 10.51 -9.37 6.96
CA ALA A 228 11.95 -9.35 7.11
C ALA A 228 12.60 -10.73 7.23
N THR A 229 11.80 -11.78 7.44
CA THR A 229 12.31 -13.15 7.57
C THR A 229 12.74 -13.66 6.18
N PRO A 230 13.99 -14.15 6.02
CA PRO A 230 14.43 -14.73 4.76
C PRO A 230 13.54 -15.92 4.38
N ALA A 231 13.13 -16.01 3.12
CA ALA A 231 12.50 -17.23 2.63
C ALA A 231 13.50 -18.39 2.80
N HIS A 232 13.10 -19.44 3.53
CA HIS A 232 13.87 -20.69 3.56
C HIS A 232 13.94 -21.23 2.13
N ARG A 233 15.18 -21.32 1.60
CA ARG A 233 15.46 -21.96 0.31
C ARG A 233 15.44 -23.48 0.45
#